data_AF-A0A3D5B719-F1
#
_entry.id   AF-A0A3D5B719-F1
#
_cell.length_a   1.000
_cell.length_b   1.000
_cell.length_c   1.000
_cell.angle_alpha   90.00
_cell.angle_beta   90.00
_cell.angle_gamma   90.00
#
_symmetry.space_group_name_H-M   'P 1'
#
loop_
_entity.id
_entity.type
_entity.pdbx_description
1 polymer ?
#
loop_
_entity_poly.entity_id
_entity_poly.type
_entity_poly.pdbx_seq_one_letter_code
_entity_poly.pdbx_strand_id
1 'polypeptide(L)'
;MIRDYGSAVLLVPCFMRRPFDMMLCLRDSTRSHIYELTPDEVKTVVTGWQDAIPATRAVMAEIGRELAYNVITHNGPGGGLYFEFLPYTRETGGFEQLGLVSCQLDPFQAASRLKRLI
;
A
#
# COMPACT_ATOMS: atom_id res chain seq x y z
N MET A 1 0.32 -7.64 -8.06
CA MET A 1 1.46 -7.88 -7.14
C MET A 1 2.65 -7.06 -7.59
N ILE A 2 3.36 -6.42 -6.66
CA ILE A 2 4.58 -5.63 -6.91
C ILE A 2 5.82 -6.47 -6.57
N ARG A 3 5.94 -6.93 -5.32
CA ARG A 3 7.08 -7.74 -4.84
C ARG A 3 6.62 -8.78 -3.82
N ASP A 4 7.32 -9.90 -3.80
CA ASP A 4 7.11 -11.02 -2.88
C ASP A 4 8.32 -11.16 -1.96
N TYR A 5 8.09 -11.15 -0.65
CA TYR A 5 9.14 -11.25 0.38
C TYR A 5 9.10 -12.60 1.11
N GLY A 6 8.35 -13.57 0.62
CA GLY A 6 8.16 -14.86 1.30
C GLY A 6 7.04 -14.78 2.32
N SER A 7 7.24 -14.18 3.49
CA SER A 7 6.22 -14.11 4.55
C SER A 7 5.18 -12.98 4.36
N ALA A 8 5.51 -11.99 3.52
CA ALA A 8 4.63 -10.89 3.15
C ALA A 8 4.69 -10.61 1.64
N VAL A 9 3.65 -9.95 1.12
CA VAL A 9 3.54 -9.56 -0.29
C VAL A 9 3.13 -8.10 -0.38
N LEU A 10 3.88 -7.31 -1.15
CA LEU A 10 3.52 -5.95 -1.52
C LEU A 10 2.79 -5.97 -2.86
N LEU A 11 1.60 -5.39 -2.91
CA LEU A 11 0.73 -5.39 -4.08
C LEU A 11 -0.03 -4.08 -4.24
N VAL A 12 -0.54 -3.84 -5.45
CA VAL A 12 -1.61 -2.85 -5.69
C VAL A 12 -2.95 -3.58 -5.61
N PRO A 13 -3.90 -3.13 -4.79
CA PRO A 13 -5.23 -3.72 -4.77
C PRO A 13 -5.98 -3.44 -6.08
N CYS A 14 -6.76 -4.41 -6.56
CA CYS A 14 -7.64 -4.20 -7.71
C CYS A 14 -8.75 -3.18 -7.43
N PHE A 15 -9.06 -2.95 -6.15
CA PHE A 15 -10.05 -1.98 -5.65
C PHE A 15 -9.39 -0.69 -5.12
N MET A 16 -8.26 -0.28 -5.71
CA MET A 16 -7.56 0.93 -5.26
C MET A 16 -8.46 2.17 -5.28
N ARG A 17 -8.41 2.95 -4.20
CA ARG A 17 -9.24 4.14 -4.02
C ARG A 17 -8.59 5.37 -4.65
N ARG A 18 -7.27 5.32 -4.81
CA ARG A 18 -6.50 6.37 -5.49
C ARG A 18 -5.32 5.76 -6.22
N PRO A 19 -4.79 6.46 -7.23
CA PRO A 19 -3.62 6.01 -7.96
C PRO A 19 -2.46 5.66 -7.02
N PHE A 20 -1.81 4.53 -7.29
CA PHE A 20 -0.64 4.04 -6.57
C PHE A 20 -0.87 3.66 -5.10
N ASP A 21 -2.11 3.39 -4.68
CA ASP A 21 -2.35 2.70 -3.41
C ASP A 21 -1.58 1.36 -3.39
N MET A 22 -0.89 1.09 -2.29
CA MET A 22 -0.20 -0.18 -2.08
C MET A 22 -0.68 -0.84 -0.80
N MET A 23 -0.72 -2.17 -0.81
CA MET A 23 -0.98 -3.01 0.35
C MET A 23 0.20 -3.94 0.58
N LEU A 24 0.71 -3.97 1.81
CA LEU A 24 1.63 -5.00 2.28
C LEU A 24 0.85 -5.96 3.17
N CYS A 25 0.59 -7.15 2.63
CA CYS A 25 -0.20 -8.18 3.30
C CYS A 25 0.70 -9.31 3.78
N LEU A 26 0.48 -9.78 5.01
CA LEU A 26 1.07 -11.03 5.46
C LEU A 26 0.40 -12.22 4.77
N ARG A 27 1.18 -13.27 4.51
CA ARG A 27 0.61 -14.52 3.99
C ARG A 27 -0.13 -15.30 5.07
N ASP A 28 0.36 -15.22 6.30
CA ASP A 28 -0.28 -15.84 7.44
C ASP A 28 -1.48 -14.99 7.88
N SER A 29 -2.68 -15.41 7.45
CA SER A 29 -3.93 -14.76 7.80
C SER A 29 -4.36 -14.97 9.25
N THR A 30 -3.65 -15.81 10.01
CA THR A 30 -3.92 -15.97 11.45
C THR A 30 -3.39 -14.79 12.26
N ARG A 31 -2.39 -14.07 11.73
CA ARG A 31 -1.87 -12.84 12.32
C ARG A 31 -2.90 -11.73 12.16
N SER A 32 -3.55 -11.36 13.24
CA SER A 32 -4.52 -10.25 13.29
C SER A 32 -3.92 -9.02 13.95
N HIS A 33 -2.88 -9.21 14.77
CA HIS A 33 -2.29 -8.15 15.57
C HIS A 33 -0.77 -8.04 15.40
N ILE A 34 -0.24 -6.81 15.50
CA ILE A 34 1.19 -6.52 15.31
C ILE A 34 2.07 -7.30 16.30
N TYR A 35 1.61 -7.50 17.54
CA TYR A 35 2.37 -8.20 18.57
C TYR A 35 2.54 -9.70 18.30
N GLU A 36 1.77 -10.26 17.36
CA GLU A 36 1.84 -11.68 16.99
C GLU A 36 2.98 -11.93 16.00
N LEU A 37 3.57 -10.88 15.43
CA LEU A 37 4.63 -11.01 14.44
C LEU A 37 5.90 -11.63 15.04
N THR A 38 6.42 -12.62 14.34
CA THR A 38 7.73 -13.19 14.61
C THR A 38 8.85 -12.21 14.23
N PRO A 39 10.07 -12.36 14.78
CA PRO A 39 11.19 -11.50 14.41
C PRO A 39 11.50 -11.46 12.91
N ASP A 40 11.27 -12.56 12.19
CA ASP A 40 11.51 -12.62 10.75
C ASP A 40 10.39 -11.96 9.93
N GLU A 41 9.14 -12.06 10.38
CA GLU A 41 8.02 -11.31 9.80
C GLU A 41 8.21 -9.81 10.03
N VAL A 42 8.68 -9.39 11.21
CA VAL A 42 9.01 -7.99 11.49
C VAL A 42 10.06 -7.47 10.50
N LYS A 43 11.16 -8.20 10.29
CA LYS A 43 12.17 -7.82 9.28
C LYS A 43 11.56 -7.69 7.89
N THR A 44 10.72 -8.65 7.51
CA THR A 44 10.05 -8.68 6.20
C THR A 44 9.13 -7.47 6.02
N VAL A 45 8.35 -7.13 7.05
CA VAL A 45 7.49 -5.94 7.06
C VAL A 45 8.33 -4.67 6.91
N VAL A 46 9.43 -4.57 7.65
CA VAL A 46 10.37 -3.43 7.56
C VAL A 46 10.93 -3.31 6.14
N THR A 47 11.36 -4.40 5.51
CA THR A 47 11.81 -4.39 4.11
C THR A 47 10.69 -3.93 3.16
N GLY A 48 9.46 -4.40 3.35
CA GLY A 48 8.32 -3.94 2.57
C GLY A 48 8.05 -2.43 2.69
N TRP A 49 8.21 -1.86 3.90
CA TRP A 49 8.14 -0.41 4.11
C TRP A 49 9.29 0.35 3.45
N GLN A 50 10.50 -0.20 3.53
CA GLN A 50 11.70 0.36 2.90
C GLN A 50 11.60 0.40 1.37
N ASP A 51 10.80 -0.48 0.77
CA ASP A 51 10.51 -0.45 -0.66
C ASP A 51 9.34 0.49 -1.00
N ALA A 52 8.24 0.42 -0.23
CA ALA A 52 7.02 1.18 -0.51
C ALA A 52 7.17 2.70 -0.32
N ILE A 53 7.88 3.15 0.71
CA ILE A 53 8.03 4.58 1.01
C ILE A 53 8.86 5.31 -0.06
N PRO A 54 10.06 4.84 -0.46
CA PRO A 54 10.80 5.45 -1.57
C PRO A 54 10.05 5.40 -2.89
N ALA A 55 9.33 4.32 -3.19
CA ALA A 55 8.50 4.23 -4.39
C ALA A 55 7.38 5.29 -4.37
N THR A 56 6.72 5.49 -3.23
CA THR A 56 5.75 6.57 -3.03
C THR A 56 6.38 7.94 -3.28
N ARG A 57 7.57 8.19 -2.72
CA ARG A 57 8.29 9.44 -2.91
C ARG A 57 8.63 9.70 -4.38
N ALA A 58 9.09 8.68 -5.11
CA ALA A 58 9.39 8.79 -6.52
C ALA A 58 8.12 9.10 -7.34
N VAL A 59 7.01 8.41 -7.08
CA VAL A 59 5.73 8.68 -7.73
C VAL A 59 5.24 10.10 -7.48
N MET A 60 5.28 10.58 -6.22
CA MET A 60 4.85 11.93 -5.86
C MET A 60 5.67 13.01 -6.59
N ALA A 61 6.99 12.80 -6.70
CA ALA A 61 7.87 13.68 -7.46
C ALA A 61 7.55 13.67 -8.97
N GLU A 62 7.28 12.51 -9.55
CA GLU A 62 6.94 12.37 -10.98
C GLU A 62 5.65 13.10 -11.36
N ILE A 63 4.64 13.08 -10.48
CA ILE A 63 3.36 13.78 -10.72
C ILE A 63 3.42 15.27 -10.32
N GLY A 64 4.59 15.77 -9.90
CA GLY A 64 4.80 17.17 -9.55
C GLY A 64 4.06 17.62 -8.28
N ARG A 65 3.83 16.71 -7.32
CA ARG A 65 3.19 17.01 -6.04
C ARG A 65 4.19 16.97 -4.88
N GLU A 66 3.92 17.77 -3.85
CA GLU A 66 4.67 17.69 -2.59
C GLU A 66 4.50 16.30 -1.95
N LEU A 67 5.53 15.81 -1.26
CA LEU A 67 5.49 14.51 -0.60
C LEU A 67 4.43 14.49 0.52
N ALA A 68 3.29 13.90 0.23
CA ALA A 68 2.22 13.67 1.17
C ALA A 68 1.68 12.25 1.01
N TYR A 69 1.65 11.49 2.09
CA TYR A 69 1.11 10.14 2.12
C TYR A 69 0.72 9.75 3.55
N ASN A 70 -0.22 8.81 3.66
CA ASN A 70 -0.53 8.15 4.91
C ASN A 70 -0.08 6.69 4.86
N VAL A 71 0.15 6.10 6.03
CA VAL A 71 0.27 4.66 6.18
C VAL A 71 -0.75 4.23 7.22
N ILE A 72 -1.66 3.33 6.86
CA ILE A 72 -2.67 2.80 7.77
C ILE A 72 -2.30 1.36 8.09
N THR A 73 -2.28 1.03 9.38
CA THR A 73 -2.12 -0.35 9.84
C THR A 73 -3.49 -0.91 10.18
N HIS A 74 -3.90 -1.94 9.45
CA HIS A 74 -5.12 -2.67 9.71
C HIS A 74 -4.80 -3.83 10.63
N ASN A 75 -5.09 -3.63 11.91
CA ASN A 75 -4.80 -4.54 13.00
C ASN A 75 -6.11 -4.77 13.76
N GLY A 76 -6.69 -5.96 13.64
CA GLY A 76 -7.98 -6.27 14.22
C GLY A 76 -8.57 -7.61 13.77
N PRO A 77 -9.63 -8.07 14.44
CA PRO A 77 -10.22 -9.38 14.18
C PRO A 77 -10.82 -9.47 12.76
N GLY A 78 -10.61 -10.61 12.10
CA GLY A 78 -11.33 -11.04 10.90
C GLY A 78 -10.68 -10.74 9.54
N GLY A 79 -9.72 -9.80 9.46
CA GLY A 79 -9.10 -9.39 8.20
C GLY A 79 -7.63 -9.76 8.01
N GLY A 80 -6.98 -10.29 9.06
CA GLY A 80 -5.53 -10.40 9.12
C GLY A 80 -4.83 -9.04 9.21
N LEU A 81 -3.53 -9.06 9.48
CA LEU A 81 -2.69 -7.88 9.59
C LEU A 81 -2.15 -7.47 8.21
N TYR A 82 -2.42 -6.22 7.83
CA TYR A 82 -1.86 -5.62 6.62
C TYR A 82 -1.66 -4.12 6.78
N PHE A 83 -0.84 -3.55 5.89
CA PHE A 83 -0.49 -2.14 5.87
C PHE A 83 -0.90 -1.52 4.54
N GLU A 84 -1.59 -0.39 4.56
CA GLU A 84 -1.95 0.38 3.38
C GLU A 84 -1.07 1.62 3.27
N PHE A 85 -0.41 1.79 2.13
CA PHE A 85 0.33 3.00 1.77
C PHE A 85 -0.50 3.82 0.80
N LEU A 86 -0.69 5.07 1.16
CA LEU A 86 -1.80 5.88 0.70
C LEU A 86 -1.28 7.25 0.22
N PRO A 87 -0.65 7.33 -0.97
CA PRO A 87 -0.09 8.56 -1.51
C PRO A 87 -1.17 9.59 -1.81
N TYR A 88 -0.94 10.87 -1.52
CA TYR A 88 -1.91 11.94 -1.75
C TYR A 88 -1.86 12.47 -3.20
N THR A 89 -2.24 11.62 -4.15
CA THR A 89 -2.11 11.92 -5.58
C THR A 89 -3.16 12.88 -6.13
N ARG A 90 -4.25 13.12 -5.39
CA ARG A 90 -5.38 13.95 -5.84
C ARG A 90 -6.12 14.57 -4.66
N GLU A 91 -6.83 15.66 -4.93
CA GLU A 91 -7.79 16.23 -3.99
C GLU A 91 -9.07 15.41 -3.93
N THR A 92 -9.72 15.38 -2.77
CA THR A 92 -11.06 14.80 -2.59
C THR A 92 -12.14 15.82 -2.95
N GLY A 93 -13.09 15.43 -3.79
CA GLY A 93 -14.25 16.26 -4.15
C GLY A 93 -15.53 15.85 -3.40
N GLY A 94 -16.66 16.47 -3.76
CA GLY A 94 -17.96 16.16 -3.18
C GLY A 94 -18.45 14.73 -3.48
N PHE A 95 -17.96 14.11 -4.55
CA PHE A 95 -18.25 12.71 -4.87
C PHE A 95 -17.63 11.74 -3.85
N GLU A 96 -16.38 11.99 -3.46
CA GLU A 96 -15.69 11.24 -2.41
C GLU A 96 -16.31 11.42 -1.03
N GLN A 97 -16.92 12.57 -0.75
CA GLN A 97 -17.64 12.80 0.50
C GLN A 97 -18.90 11.94 0.65
N LEU A 98 -19.46 11.43 -0.46
CA LEU A 98 -20.56 10.47 -0.46
C LEU A 98 -20.08 9.03 -0.20
N GLY A 99 -18.78 8.81 0.03
CA GLY A 99 -18.17 7.50 0.20
C GLY A 99 -17.89 6.76 -1.11
N LEU A 100 -18.12 7.41 -2.26
CA LEU A 100 -17.86 6.86 -3.58
C LEU A 100 -16.45 7.22 -4.03
N VAL A 101 -15.84 6.37 -4.86
CA VAL A 101 -14.46 6.57 -5.29
C VAL A 101 -14.31 6.30 -6.78
N SER A 102 -13.57 7.16 -7.47
CA SER A 102 -13.24 7.00 -8.88
C SER A 102 -11.73 7.00 -9.05
N CYS A 103 -11.11 5.87 -9.40
CA CYS A 103 -9.67 5.81 -9.62
C CYS A 103 -9.35 5.88 -11.12
N GLN A 104 -8.54 6.87 -11.54
CA GLN A 104 -8.26 7.14 -12.95
C GLN A 104 -7.08 6.32 -13.53
N LEU A 105 -6.34 5.63 -12.68
CA LEU A 105 -5.26 4.75 -13.10
C LEU A 105 -5.76 3.31 -13.13
N ASP A 106 -5.25 2.49 -14.03
CA ASP A 106 -5.49 1.05 -14.00
C ASP A 106 -4.57 0.37 -12.97
N PRO A 107 -5.07 -0.57 -12.13
CA PRO A 107 -4.26 -1.17 -11.08
C PRO A 107 -3.09 -2.02 -11.61
N PHE A 108 -3.21 -2.61 -12.81
CA PHE A 108 -2.11 -3.35 -13.43
C PHE A 108 -1.02 -2.40 -13.94
N GLN A 109 -1.41 -1.26 -14.51
CA GLN A 109 -0.47 -0.20 -14.88
C GLN A 109 0.24 0.38 -13.66
N ALA A 110 -0.50 0.67 -12.58
CA ALA A 110 0.06 1.14 -11.31
C ALA A 110 1.08 0.14 -10.76
N ALA A 111 0.73 -1.15 -10.69
CA ALA A 111 1.62 -2.20 -10.21
C ALA A 111 2.88 -2.31 -11.10
N SER A 112 2.71 -2.25 -12.41
CA SER A 112 3.83 -2.31 -13.36
C SER A 112 4.77 -1.10 -13.25
N ARG A 113 4.23 0.08 -12.92
CA ARG A 113 5.03 1.27 -12.65
C ARG A 113 5.81 1.13 -11.35
N LEU A 114 5.14 0.75 -10.26
CA LEU A 114 5.76 0.60 -8.95
C LEU A 114 6.85 -0.48 -8.95
N LYS A 115 6.69 -1.57 -9.70
CA LYS A 115 7.73 -2.58 -9.90
C LYS A 115 9.04 -2.06 -10.48
N ARG A 116 9.02 -0.96 -11.24
CA ARG A 116 10.24 -0.37 -11.82
C ARG A 116 10.96 0.56 -10.83
N LEU A 117 10.31 0.90 -9.72
CA LEU A 117 10.81 1.80 -8.70
C LEU A 117 11.34 1.07 -7.46
N ILE A 118 11.20 -0.26 -7.42
CA ILE A 118 11.55 -1.15 -6.32
C ILE A 118 12.53 -2.22 -6.82
#